data_AF-A0A7K9Z3E7-F1
#
_entry.id   AF-A0A7K9Z3E7-F1
#
_cell.length_a   1.000
_cell.length_b   1.000
_cell.length_c   1.000
_cell.angle_alpha   90.00
_cell.angle_beta   90.00
_cell.angle_gamma   90.00
#
_symmetry.space_group_name_H-M   'P 1'
#
loop_
_entity.id
_entity.type
_entity.pdbx_description
1 polymer ?
#
loop_
_entity_poly.entity_id
_entity_poly.type
_entity_poly.pdbx_seq_one_letter_code
_entity_poly.pdbx_strand_id
1 'polypeptide(L)'
;QVFSHHCPFLMGPIECLTDVVSPDTDIQVTLSIFELATAAGIPCEIDPALVNVLAGSKMDGSSSEEDYKAACLLLVFVAVSLPLLASDPTSVYNTDTDGYNNNIHCLAKAIIHVAAALFTVHKKNIETH
;
A
#
# COMPACT_ATOMS: atom_id res chain seq x y z
N GLN A 1 0.55 3.50 -19.78
CA GLN A 1 0.31 3.95 -21.18
C GLN A 1 0.76 2.95 -22.25
N VAL A 2 1.75 2.08 -22.02
CA VAL A 2 2.17 1.07 -23.01
C VAL A 2 1.04 0.06 -23.29
N PHE A 3 0.48 -0.55 -22.25
CA PHE A 3 -0.58 -1.56 -22.42
C PHE A 3 -1.87 -1.02 -23.04
N SER A 4 -2.27 0.21 -22.71
CA SER A 4 -3.44 0.85 -23.34
C SER A 4 -3.25 1.10 -24.83
N HIS A 5 -2.01 1.27 -25.30
CA HIS A 5 -1.70 1.41 -26.73
C HIS A 5 -1.64 0.06 -27.45
N HIS A 6 -1.00 -0.94 -26.85
CA HIS A 6 -0.73 -2.24 -27.50
C HIS A 6 -1.84 -3.28 -27.32
N CYS A 7 -2.60 -3.20 -26.23
CA CYS A 7 -3.61 -4.18 -25.84
C CYS A 7 -4.95 -3.52 -25.46
N PRO A 8 -5.52 -2.59 -26.26
CA PRO A 8 -6.68 -1.80 -25.86
C PRO A 8 -7.92 -2.65 -25.54
N PHE A 9 -8.13 -3.75 -26.27
CA PHE A 9 -9.26 -4.67 -26.05
C PHE A 9 -9.12 -5.51 -24.78
N LEU A 10 -7.92 -5.62 -24.21
CA LEU A 10 -7.70 -6.26 -22.91
C LEU A 10 -7.81 -5.24 -21.77
N MET A 11 -7.38 -4.00 -21.98
CA MET A 11 -7.38 -2.98 -20.92
C MET A 11 -8.77 -2.62 -20.42
N GLY A 12 -9.74 -2.40 -21.33
CA GLY A 12 -11.11 -2.02 -20.92
C GLY A 12 -11.77 -3.03 -19.96
N PRO A 13 -11.75 -4.34 -20.26
CA PRO A 13 -12.22 -5.36 -19.33
C PRO A 13 -11.46 -5.43 -18.00
N ILE A 14 -10.13 -5.24 -18.01
CA ILE A 14 -9.33 -5.28 -16.77
C ILE A 14 -9.67 -4.08 -15.87
N GLU A 15 -9.83 -2.89 -16.44
CA GLU A 15 -10.28 -1.69 -15.72
C GLU A 15 -11.67 -1.93 -15.11
N CYS A 16 -12.63 -2.45 -15.90
CA CYS A 16 -13.98 -2.77 -15.41
C CYS A 16 -13.98 -3.81 -14.27
N LEU A 17 -13.03 -4.76 -14.26
CA LEU A 17 -12.90 -5.71 -13.16
C LEU A 17 -12.49 -5.04 -11.84
N THR A 18 -11.76 -3.92 -11.88
CA THR A 18 -11.45 -3.18 -10.64
C THR A 18 -12.67 -2.47 -10.06
N ASP A 19 -13.63 -2.07 -10.91
CA ASP A 19 -14.87 -1.40 -10.47
C ASP A 19 -15.84 -2.33 -9.71
N VAL A 20 -15.68 -3.66 -9.84
CA VAL A 20 -16.52 -4.63 -9.11
C VAL A 20 -15.99 -4.95 -7.71
N VAL A 21 -14.82 -4.45 -7.34
CA VAL A 21 -14.25 -4.63 -6.01
C VAL A 21 -15.01 -3.71 -5.04
N SER A 22 -15.48 -4.28 -3.94
CA SER A 22 -16.17 -3.58 -2.87
C SER A 22 -15.58 -4.00 -1.51
N PRO A 23 -15.84 -3.25 -0.43
CA PRO A 23 -15.40 -3.64 0.91
C PRO A 23 -15.91 -5.01 1.38
N ASP A 24 -17.02 -5.48 0.81
CA ASP A 24 -17.62 -6.79 1.11
C ASP A 24 -17.07 -7.94 0.24
N THR A 25 -16.26 -7.61 -0.79
CA THR A 25 -15.66 -8.62 -1.67
C THR A 25 -14.63 -9.44 -0.88
N ASP A 26 -14.66 -10.77 -1.05
CA ASP A 26 -13.70 -11.66 -0.40
C ASP A 26 -12.25 -11.23 -0.69
N ILE A 27 -11.43 -11.17 0.35
CA ILE A 27 -10.08 -10.61 0.27
C ILE A 27 -9.16 -11.36 -0.71
N GLN A 28 -9.33 -12.67 -0.90
CA GLN A 28 -8.56 -13.44 -1.87
C GLN A 28 -9.01 -13.11 -3.31
N VAL A 29 -10.31 -12.92 -3.51
CA VAL A 29 -10.86 -12.47 -4.80
C VAL A 29 -10.36 -11.07 -5.12
N THR A 30 -10.41 -10.13 -4.17
CA THR A 30 -9.88 -8.77 -4.31
C THR A 30 -8.39 -8.79 -4.69
N LEU A 31 -7.56 -9.56 -3.98
CA LEU A 31 -6.12 -9.66 -4.30
C LEU A 31 -5.87 -10.25 -5.69
N SER A 32 -6.67 -11.22 -6.13
CA SER A 32 -6.54 -11.82 -7.47
C SER A 32 -6.87 -10.81 -8.58
N ILE A 33 -7.91 -10.00 -8.38
CA ILE A 33 -8.29 -8.92 -9.31
C ILE A 33 -7.18 -7.87 -9.35
N PHE A 34 -6.69 -7.44 -8.18
CA PHE A 34 -5.62 -6.46 -8.10
C PHE A 34 -4.30 -6.97 -8.66
N GLU A 35 -4.00 -8.27 -8.59
CA GLU A 35 -2.79 -8.85 -9.19
C GLU A 35 -2.83 -8.70 -10.72
N LEU A 36 -3.98 -8.99 -11.33
CA LEU A 36 -4.18 -8.78 -12.76
C LEU A 36 -4.09 -7.30 -13.14
N ALA A 37 -4.77 -6.43 -12.38
CA ALA A 37 -4.81 -4.99 -12.65
C ALA A 37 -3.42 -4.34 -12.51
N THR A 38 -2.69 -4.66 -11.44
CA THR A 38 -1.32 -4.15 -11.22
C THR A 38 -0.34 -4.67 -12.27
N ALA A 39 -0.49 -5.92 -12.74
CA ALA A 39 0.29 -6.46 -13.87
C ALA A 39 0.01 -5.71 -15.19
N ALA A 40 -1.19 -5.18 -15.37
CA ALA A 40 -1.55 -4.30 -16.49
C ALA A 40 -1.12 -2.83 -16.28
N GLY A 41 -0.51 -2.50 -15.13
CA GLY A 41 -0.08 -1.15 -14.76
C GLY A 41 -1.22 -0.25 -14.29
N ILE A 42 -2.35 -0.82 -13.88
CA ILE A 42 -3.47 -0.11 -13.25
C ILE A 42 -3.16 0.01 -11.75
N PRO A 43 -3.20 1.22 -11.17
CA PRO A 43 -2.98 1.41 -9.74
C PRO A 43 -4.14 0.81 -8.93
N CYS A 44 -3.80 0.10 -7.85
CA CYS A 44 -4.76 -0.49 -6.93
C CYS A 44 -4.50 0.03 -5.51
N GLU A 45 -5.53 0.02 -4.67
CA GLU A 45 -5.45 0.47 -3.27
C GLU A 45 -4.56 -0.42 -2.40
N ILE A 46 -4.53 -1.72 -2.72
CA ILE A 46 -3.69 -2.72 -2.06
C ILE A 46 -2.75 -3.29 -3.12
N ASP A 47 -1.45 -3.28 -2.85
CA ASP A 47 -0.43 -3.90 -3.70
C ASP A 47 -0.31 -5.40 -3.36
N PRO A 48 -0.73 -6.32 -4.25
CA PRO A 48 -0.69 -7.76 -3.98
C PRO A 48 0.73 -8.31 -3.88
N ALA A 49 1.69 -7.72 -4.61
CA ALA A 49 3.08 -8.13 -4.54
C ALA A 49 3.68 -7.77 -3.18
N LEU A 50 3.36 -6.58 -2.65
CA LEU A 50 3.77 -6.18 -1.30
C LEU A 50 3.12 -7.07 -0.23
N VAL A 51 1.83 -7.38 -0.36
CA VAL A 51 1.11 -8.31 0.54
C VAL A 51 1.80 -9.67 0.56
N ASN A 52 2.14 -10.22 -0.61
CA ASN A 52 2.78 -11.54 -0.70
C ASN A 52 4.17 -11.56 -0.04
N VAL A 53 4.97 -10.50 -0.22
CA VAL A 53 6.29 -10.37 0.43
C VAL A 53 6.14 -10.29 1.95
N LEU A 54 5.21 -9.47 2.46
CA LEU A 54 5.00 -9.31 3.90
C LEU A 54 4.34 -10.54 4.55
N ALA A 55 3.51 -11.28 3.82
CA ALA A 55 2.96 -12.55 4.30
C ALA A 55 4.04 -13.62 4.50
N GLY A 56 5.10 -13.59 3.67
CA GLY A 56 6.23 -14.50 3.75
C GLY A 56 7.26 -14.15 4.83
N SER A 57 7.27 -12.91 5.33
CA SER A 57 8.27 -12.42 6.30
C SER A 57 7.91 -12.69 7.77
N LYS A 58 7.16 -13.77 8.05
CA LYS A 58 6.78 -14.11 9.43
C LYS A 58 8.03 -14.28 10.30
N MET A 59 8.02 -13.63 11.46
CA MET A 59 9.13 -13.70 12.40
C MET A 59 9.07 -15.01 13.16
N ASP A 60 10.11 -15.84 13.01
CA ASP A 60 10.16 -17.18 13.62
C ASP A 60 9.84 -17.11 15.12
N GLY A 61 8.78 -17.80 15.53
CA GLY A 61 8.37 -17.92 16.93
C GLY A 61 7.36 -16.87 17.44
N SER A 62 6.95 -15.91 16.61
CA SER A 62 5.89 -14.94 16.96
C SER A 62 4.48 -15.47 16.63
N SER A 63 3.49 -15.06 17.42
CA SER A 63 2.09 -15.35 17.15
C SER A 63 1.47 -14.31 16.19
N SER A 64 0.43 -14.71 15.44
CA SER A 64 -0.27 -13.80 14.54
C SER A 64 -0.88 -12.56 15.23
N GLU A 65 -1.13 -12.63 16.55
CA GLU A 65 -1.64 -11.50 17.32
C GLU A 65 -0.52 -10.50 17.68
N GLU A 66 0.68 -11.00 17.96
CA GLU A 66 1.86 -10.16 18.24
C GLU A 66 2.30 -9.41 16.99
N ASP A 67 2.32 -10.07 15.83
CA ASP A 67 2.64 -9.42 14.55
C ASP A 67 1.64 -8.30 14.22
N TYR A 68 0.35 -8.54 14.47
CA TYR A 68 -0.69 -7.52 14.31
C TYR A 68 -0.47 -6.32 15.24
N LYS A 69 -0.15 -6.56 16.52
CA LYS A 69 0.16 -5.48 17.46
C LYS A 69 1.39 -4.71 17.03
N ALA A 70 2.42 -5.39 16.50
CA ALA A 70 3.60 -4.74 15.97
C ALA A 70 3.27 -3.85 14.76
N ALA A 71 2.41 -4.30 13.84
CA ALA A 71 1.92 -3.49 12.72
C ALA A 71 1.18 -2.23 13.19
N CYS A 72 0.29 -2.34 14.20
CA CYS A 72 -0.38 -1.19 14.79
C CYS A 72 0.62 -0.21 15.44
N LEU A 73 1.56 -0.74 16.23
CA LEU A 73 2.58 0.07 16.90
C LEU A 73 3.54 0.75 15.93
N LEU A 74 3.81 0.14 14.77
CA LEU A 74 4.58 0.77 13.69
C LEU A 74 3.91 2.06 13.21
N LEU A 75 2.59 2.06 13.00
CA LEU A 75 1.86 3.26 12.57
C LEU A 75 1.84 4.34 13.65
N VAL A 76 1.64 3.94 14.92
CA VAL A 76 1.76 4.86 16.07
C VAL A 76 3.16 5.46 16.13
N PHE A 77 4.19 4.64 15.98
CA PHE A 77 5.59 5.06 16.01
C PHE A 77 5.90 6.08 14.89
N VAL A 78 5.45 5.80 13.66
CA VAL A 78 5.60 6.73 12.54
C VAL A 78 4.89 8.04 12.85
N ALA A 79 3.63 8.00 13.30
CA ALA A 79 2.85 9.19 13.60
C ALA A 79 3.51 10.11 14.65
N VAL A 80 4.02 9.54 15.75
CA VAL A 80 4.71 10.33 16.78
C VAL A 80 6.11 10.79 16.36
N SER A 81 6.70 10.18 15.33
CA SER A 81 8.02 10.54 14.81
C SER A 81 7.97 11.62 13.73
N LEU A 82 6.84 11.81 13.03
CA LEU A 82 6.70 12.83 11.98
C LEU A 82 7.12 14.25 12.42
N PRO A 83 6.83 14.73 13.64
CA PRO A 83 7.27 16.06 14.08
C PRO A 83 8.79 16.23 14.11
N LEU A 84 9.56 15.15 14.24
CA LEU A 84 11.02 15.20 14.22
C LEU A 84 11.56 15.70 12.87
N LEU A 85 10.82 15.47 11.78
CA LEU A 85 11.18 15.93 10.44
C LEU A 85 11.23 17.45 10.35
N ALA A 86 10.47 18.18 11.17
CA ALA A 86 10.47 19.64 11.17
C ALA A 86 11.81 20.24 11.66
N SER A 87 12.61 19.47 12.38
CA SER A 87 13.95 19.89 12.84
C SER A 87 15.05 19.64 11.80
N ASP A 88 14.77 18.87 10.76
CA ASP A 88 15.75 18.53 9.72
C ASP A 88 15.83 19.69 8.69
N PRO A 89 17.01 20.32 8.51
CA PRO A 89 17.18 21.42 7.56
C PRO A 89 16.94 21.02 6.09
N THR A 90 16.91 19.71 5.78
CA THR A 90 16.59 19.19 4.45
C THR A 90 15.09 18.96 4.22
N SER A 91 14.27 19.05 5.28
CA SER A 91 12.80 18.98 5.23
C SER A 91 12.15 20.31 4.84
N VAL A 92 12.67 20.97 3.81
CA VAL A 92 12.08 22.19 3.24
C VAL A 92 11.48 21.85 1.89
N TYR A 93 10.21 22.20 1.70
CA TYR A 93 9.52 21.98 0.45
C TYR A 93 10.13 22.87 -0.66
N ASN A 94 10.41 22.25 -1.80
CA ASN A 94 10.95 22.87 -2.99
C ASN A 94 9.91 22.79 -4.11
N THR A 95 9.48 23.96 -4.59
CA THR A 95 8.49 24.12 -5.66
C THR A 95 8.98 23.63 -7.01
N ASP A 96 10.28 23.68 -7.27
CA ASP A 96 10.85 23.27 -8.56
C ASP A 96 10.79 21.74 -8.74
N THR A 97 10.85 21.02 -7.63
CA THR A 97 10.78 19.55 -7.59
C THR A 97 9.44 19.01 -7.12
N ASP A 98 8.49 19.88 -6.77
CA ASP A 98 7.20 19.54 -6.15
C ASP A 98 7.36 18.54 -4.99
N GLY A 99 8.31 18.81 -4.08
CA GLY A 99 8.73 17.82 -3.09
C GLY A 99 9.71 18.34 -2.05
N TYR A 100 10.40 17.43 -1.37
CA TYR A 100 11.36 17.72 -0.31
C TYR A 100 12.70 17.06 -0.65
N ASN A 101 13.83 17.72 -0.33
CA ASN A 101 15.17 17.23 -0.70
C ASN A 101 15.52 15.88 -0.05
N ASN A 102 14.96 15.58 1.11
CA ASN A 102 15.12 14.31 1.81
C ASN A 102 14.00 13.29 1.51
N ASN A 103 13.19 13.52 0.48
CA ASN A 103 12.13 12.61 0.03
C ASN A 103 11.03 12.30 1.06
N ILE A 104 10.83 13.14 2.07
CA ILE A 104 9.77 12.89 3.07
C ILE A 104 8.35 12.90 2.49
N HIS A 105 8.14 13.48 1.30
CA HIS A 105 6.89 13.34 0.55
C HIS A 105 6.58 11.88 0.16
N CYS A 106 7.61 11.03 0.00
CA CYS A 106 7.42 9.60 -0.26
C CYS A 106 6.85 8.85 0.95
N LEU A 107 6.94 9.40 2.17
CA LEU A 107 6.35 8.79 3.37
C LEU A 107 4.83 8.64 3.22
N ALA A 108 4.15 9.56 2.54
CA ALA A 108 2.72 9.42 2.28
C ALA A 108 2.41 8.12 1.54
N LYS A 109 3.14 7.84 0.46
CA LYS A 109 2.97 6.59 -0.31
C LYS A 109 3.35 5.37 0.52
N ALA A 110 4.47 5.43 1.26
CA ALA A 110 4.93 4.32 2.09
C ALA A 110 3.93 3.98 3.20
N ILE A 111 3.44 4.97 3.94
CA ILE A 111 2.46 4.78 5.03
C ILE A 111 1.20 4.12 4.49
N ILE A 112 0.63 4.63 3.39
CA ILE A 112 -0.60 4.10 2.80
C ILE A 112 -0.40 2.64 2.36
N HIS A 113 0.63 2.34 1.56
CA HIS A 113 0.78 1.01 0.96
C HIS A 113 1.23 -0.04 1.99
N VAL A 114 2.11 0.33 2.93
CA VAL A 114 2.57 -0.59 3.99
C VAL A 114 1.43 -0.88 4.97
N ALA A 115 0.66 0.13 5.38
CA ALA A 115 -0.50 -0.09 6.24
C ALA A 115 -1.54 -1.00 5.55
N ALA A 116 -1.88 -0.70 4.30
CA ALA A 116 -2.83 -1.48 3.53
C ALA A 116 -2.38 -2.94 3.42
N ALA A 117 -1.11 -3.19 3.10
CA ALA A 117 -0.59 -4.53 2.97
C ALA A 117 -0.53 -5.29 4.31
N LEU A 118 -0.02 -4.67 5.39
CA LEU A 118 0.07 -5.30 6.72
C LEU A 118 -1.32 -5.70 7.25
N PHE A 119 -2.31 -4.82 7.17
CA PHE A 119 -3.64 -5.13 7.67
C PHE A 119 -4.40 -6.13 6.80
N THR A 120 -4.13 -6.14 5.49
CA THR A 120 -4.58 -7.20 4.58
C THR A 120 -4.03 -8.57 5.00
N VAL A 121 -2.72 -8.68 5.30
CA VAL A 121 -2.08 -9.92 5.78
C VAL A 121 -2.75 -10.42 7.06
N HIS A 122 -3.08 -9.52 7.98
CA HIS A 122 -3.71 -9.87 9.25
C HIS A 122 -5.23 -10.01 9.19
N LYS A 123 -5.86 -9.88 8.02
CA LYS A 123 -7.32 -9.97 7.81
C LYS A 123 -8.11 -9.02 8.73
N LYS A 124 -7.57 -7.82 8.96
CA LYS A 124 -8.21 -6.76 9.75
C LYS A 124 -8.50 -5.59 8.83
N ASN A 125 -9.67 -4.99 8.99
CA ASN A 125 -10.12 -3.91 8.12
C ASN A 125 -9.31 -2.63 8.41
N ILE A 126 -8.73 -2.04 7.36
CA ILE A 126 -7.93 -0.81 7.41
C ILE A 126 -8.76 0.37 7.91
N GLU A 127 -10.07 0.42 7.63
CA GLU A 127 -10.97 1.53 7.99
C GLU A 127 -11.46 1.49 9.45
N THR A 128 -11.15 0.42 10.19
CA THR A 128 -11.53 0.31 11.62
C THR A 128 -10.52 0.96 12.57
N HIS A 129 -9.47 1.60 12.05
CA HIS A 129 -8.39 2.26 12.78
C HIS A 129 -8.04 3.63 12.17
#